data_AF-L0WCP9-F1
#
_entry.id   AF-L0WCP9-F1
#
_cell.length_a   1.000
_cell.length_b   1.000
_cell.length_c   1.000
_cell.angle_alpha   90.00
_cell.angle_beta   90.00
_cell.angle_gamma   90.00
#
_symmetry.space_group_name_H-M   'P 1'
#
loop_
_entity.id
_entity.type
_entity.pdbx_description
1 polymer ?
#
loop_
_entity_poly.entity_id
_entity_poly.type
_entity_poly.pdbx_seq_one_letter_code
_entity_poly.pdbx_strand_id
1 'polypeptide(L)'
;MARHDTFPVPTTNGQRLSQFLLRRAGWTVTPFPEVDKAVIAGGPHTSNWDGALGLTTKVAIDLDAHIMIKDDLFKGPLGWLLRKLGAIAIDRSRSAGVVEQTVEQFDQHDSFYVVVAPEGTRTQASQWKTGFYHMAHQAGVPIVAAVADYRKKQVMFPLVLHPTGDLEQDLQRLYECFASVTPCHPDKLSAPVKAIWDQRQ
;
A
#
# COMPACT_ATOMS: atom_id res chain seq x y z
N MET A 1 28.99 0.73 4.30
CA MET A 1 28.20 -0.47 3.98
C MET A 1 27.45 -0.20 2.70
N ALA A 2 27.72 -0.93 1.62
CA ALA A 2 27.08 -0.68 0.32
C ALA A 2 25.56 -0.91 0.45
N ARG A 3 24.76 0.06 0.00
CA ARG A 3 23.31 -0.07 -0.06
C ARG A 3 22.98 -1.06 -1.17
N HIS A 4 22.86 -2.34 -0.83
CA HIS A 4 22.39 -3.33 -1.79
C HIS A 4 20.87 -3.31 -1.79
N ASP A 5 20.28 -2.86 -2.89
CA ASP A 5 18.87 -3.13 -3.16
C ASP A 5 18.67 -4.64 -3.36
N THR A 6 17.51 -5.16 -2.95
CA THR A 6 17.14 -6.57 -3.10
C THR A 6 16.04 -6.70 -4.15
N PHE A 7 16.18 -5.97 -5.26
CA PHE A 7 15.24 -6.13 -6.37
C PHE A 7 15.33 -7.56 -6.92
N PRO A 8 14.20 -8.19 -7.27
CA PRO A 8 14.22 -9.48 -7.95
C PRO A 8 14.87 -9.36 -9.33
N VAL A 9 15.34 -10.48 -9.86
CA VAL A 9 15.85 -10.54 -11.23
C VAL A 9 14.72 -10.17 -12.19
N PRO A 10 14.88 -9.11 -13.01
CA PRO A 10 13.78 -8.62 -13.82
C PRO A 10 13.49 -9.56 -15.01
N THR A 11 12.25 -10.01 -15.10
CA THR A 11 11.67 -10.82 -16.18
C THR A 11 11.08 -9.97 -17.30
N THR A 12 10.75 -8.69 -17.04
CA THR A 12 10.13 -7.77 -18.04
C THR A 12 10.94 -6.49 -18.27
N ASN A 13 10.75 -5.86 -19.43
CA ASN A 13 11.35 -4.54 -19.73
C ASN A 13 10.81 -3.44 -18.79
N GLY A 14 9.54 -3.56 -18.37
CA GLY A 14 8.94 -2.65 -17.38
C GLY A 14 9.66 -2.72 -16.04
N GLN A 15 9.91 -3.93 -15.52
CA GLN A 15 10.70 -4.12 -14.30
C GLN A 15 12.11 -3.54 -14.44
N ARG A 16 12.81 -3.82 -15.55
CA ARG A 16 14.17 -3.27 -15.78
C ARG A 16 14.18 -1.76 -15.72
N LEU A 17 13.23 -1.11 -16.39
CA LEU A 17 13.11 0.35 -16.39
C LEU A 17 12.78 0.87 -15.00
N SER A 18 11.81 0.29 -14.30
CA SER A 18 11.42 0.72 -12.96
C SER A 18 12.56 0.57 -11.95
N GLN A 19 13.25 -0.57 -11.95
CA GLN A 19 14.43 -0.80 -11.11
C GLN A 19 15.55 0.19 -11.44
N PHE A 20 15.79 0.48 -12.72
CA PHE A 20 16.76 1.49 -13.14
C PHE A 20 16.40 2.89 -12.64
N LEU A 21 15.14 3.32 -12.80
CA LEU A 21 14.66 4.63 -12.34
C LEU A 21 14.78 4.77 -10.82
N LEU A 22 14.40 3.74 -10.05
CA LEU A 22 14.54 3.72 -8.60
C LEU A 22 16.01 3.85 -8.19
N ARG A 23 16.91 3.03 -8.76
CA ARG A 23 18.36 3.12 -8.51
C ARG A 23 18.92 4.49 -8.83
N ARG A 24 18.54 5.07 -9.97
CA ARG A 24 18.98 6.40 -10.41
C ARG A 24 18.50 7.51 -9.47
N ALA A 25 17.30 7.36 -8.93
CA ALA A 25 16.75 8.27 -7.92
C ALA A 25 17.29 8.01 -6.50
N GLY A 26 18.09 6.95 -6.31
CA GLY A 26 18.72 6.55 -5.04
C GLY A 26 17.81 5.73 -4.12
N TRP A 27 16.70 5.20 -4.64
CA TRP A 27 15.75 4.38 -3.92
C TRP A 27 16.17 2.90 -3.90
N THR A 28 15.99 2.29 -2.74
CA THR A 28 16.14 0.84 -2.52
C THR A 28 14.80 0.27 -2.05
N VAL A 29 14.59 -1.03 -2.25
CA VAL A 29 13.36 -1.73 -1.85
C VAL A 29 13.75 -3.01 -1.14
N THR A 30 13.16 -3.29 0.02
CA THR A 30 13.35 -4.57 0.73
C THR A 30 12.52 -5.67 0.07
N PRO A 31 12.84 -6.96 0.29
CA PRO A 31 12.00 -8.05 -0.23
C PRO A 31 10.57 -7.91 0.29
N PHE A 32 9.60 -8.23 -0.57
CA PHE A 32 8.21 -8.38 -0.15
C PHE A 32 8.08 -9.67 0.67
N PRO A 33 7.27 -9.71 1.75
CA PRO A 33 7.09 -10.90 2.56
C PRO A 33 6.50 -12.07 1.75
N GLU A 34 6.85 -13.30 2.13
CA GLU A 34 6.33 -14.53 1.53
C GLU A 34 4.89 -14.79 1.98
N VAL A 35 3.92 -14.14 1.32
CA VAL A 35 2.47 -14.31 1.53
C VAL A 35 1.78 -14.29 0.18
N ASP A 36 0.87 -15.22 -0.10
CA ASP A 36 0.18 -15.27 -1.41
C ASP A 36 -0.99 -14.28 -1.51
N LYS A 37 -1.60 -13.96 -0.37
CA LYS A 37 -2.73 -13.03 -0.27
C LYS A 37 -2.50 -12.00 0.82
N ALA A 38 -2.72 -10.73 0.53
CA ALA A 38 -2.66 -9.70 1.55
C ALA A 38 -3.41 -8.41 1.17
N VAL A 39 -3.87 -7.70 2.19
CA VAL A 39 -4.19 -6.28 2.07
C VAL A 39 -2.92 -5.47 2.33
N ILE A 40 -2.49 -4.67 1.37
CA ILE A 40 -1.30 -3.82 1.50
C ILE A 40 -1.75 -2.43 1.95
N ALA A 41 -1.44 -2.08 3.19
CA ALA A 41 -1.62 -0.73 3.71
C ALA A 41 -0.40 0.12 3.32
N GLY A 42 -0.55 0.99 2.34
CA GLY A 42 0.52 1.90 1.91
C GLY A 42 0.55 3.19 2.71
N GLY A 43 1.74 3.78 2.89
CA GLY A 43 1.91 5.17 3.32
C GLY A 43 3.27 5.43 3.99
N PRO A 44 3.42 6.49 4.80
CA PRO A 44 2.45 7.58 4.99
C PRO A 44 2.17 8.35 3.70
N HIS A 45 0.91 8.69 3.43
CA HIS A 45 0.48 9.37 2.21
C HIS A 45 0.52 10.90 2.39
N THR A 46 1.67 11.50 2.12
CA THR A 46 1.91 12.94 2.34
C THR A 46 2.15 13.72 1.04
N SER A 47 2.35 13.03 -0.09
CA SER A 47 2.69 13.57 -1.40
C SER A 47 2.10 12.76 -2.55
N ASN A 48 1.92 13.37 -3.72
CA ASN A 48 1.62 12.62 -4.96
C ASN A 48 2.79 11.72 -5.37
N TRP A 49 4.01 12.08 -4.94
CA TRP A 49 5.19 11.25 -5.15
C TRP A 49 5.11 9.90 -4.45
N ASP A 50 4.35 9.78 -3.36
CA ASP A 50 4.13 8.49 -2.69
C ASP A 50 3.42 7.50 -3.62
N GLY A 51 2.40 7.97 -4.34
CA GLY A 51 1.69 7.15 -5.33
C GLY A 51 2.57 6.76 -6.52
N ALA A 52 3.37 7.70 -7.03
CA ALA A 52 4.31 7.42 -8.12
C ALA A 52 5.41 6.43 -7.70
N LEU A 53 5.94 6.58 -6.49
CA LEU A 53 6.92 5.67 -5.89
C LEU A 53 6.31 4.29 -5.67
N GLY A 54 5.09 4.21 -5.13
CA GLY A 54 4.36 2.96 -4.91
C GLY A 54 4.11 2.20 -6.22
N LEU A 55 3.63 2.89 -7.27
CA LEU A 55 3.41 2.28 -8.58
C LEU A 55 4.71 1.81 -9.23
N THR A 56 5.77 2.62 -9.16
CA THR A 56 7.08 2.24 -9.68
C THR A 56 7.64 1.03 -8.92
N THR A 57 7.46 0.99 -7.60
CA THR A 57 7.88 -0.12 -6.75
C THR A 57 7.12 -1.40 -7.08
N LYS A 58 5.78 -1.32 -7.18
CA LYS A 58 4.92 -2.44 -7.62
C LYS A 58 5.48 -3.10 -8.89
N VAL A 59 5.75 -2.28 -9.92
CA VAL A 59 6.33 -2.77 -11.18
C VAL A 59 7.75 -3.30 -11.00
N ALA A 60 8.58 -2.65 -10.18
CA ALA A 60 9.98 -3.05 -10.00
C ALA A 60 10.16 -4.43 -9.32
N ILE A 61 9.22 -4.81 -8.46
CA ILE A 61 9.25 -6.08 -7.70
C ILE A 61 8.27 -7.14 -8.24
N ASP A 62 7.64 -6.87 -9.38
CA ASP A 62 6.63 -7.75 -10.00
C ASP A 62 5.42 -8.08 -9.12
N LEU A 63 5.00 -7.11 -8.30
CA LEU A 63 3.86 -7.33 -7.41
C LEU A 63 2.56 -7.13 -8.20
N ASP A 64 1.79 -8.20 -8.39
CA ASP A 64 0.46 -8.11 -9.01
C ASP A 64 -0.61 -7.60 -8.04
N ALA A 65 -0.40 -6.37 -7.58
CA ALA A 65 -1.27 -5.69 -6.64
C ALA A 65 -2.38 -4.91 -7.33
N HIS A 66 -3.60 -5.14 -6.88
CA HIS A 66 -4.79 -4.54 -7.42
C HIS A 66 -5.14 -3.26 -6.66
N ILE A 67 -5.49 -2.22 -7.41
CA ILE A 67 -5.97 -0.96 -6.84
C ILE A 67 -7.47 -0.89 -7.05
N MET A 68 -8.21 -0.78 -5.97
CA MET A 68 -9.65 -0.60 -6.07
C MET A 68 -9.97 0.83 -6.52
N ILE A 69 -10.69 0.99 -7.61
CA ILE A 69 -11.09 2.29 -8.17
C ILE A 69 -12.62 2.33 -8.34
N LYS A 70 -13.21 3.52 -8.22
CA LYS A 70 -14.66 3.71 -8.42
C LYS A 70 -15.09 3.17 -9.79
N ASP A 71 -16.12 2.33 -9.81
CA ASP A 71 -16.74 1.74 -10.99
C ASP A 71 -17.07 2.74 -12.12
N ASP A 72 -17.54 3.95 -11.78
CA ASP A 72 -17.85 5.00 -12.75
C ASP A 72 -16.65 5.39 -13.64
N LEU A 73 -15.43 5.25 -13.13
CA LEU A 73 -14.20 5.55 -13.87
C LEU A 73 -13.84 4.44 -14.88
N PHE A 74 -14.52 3.29 -14.82
CA PHE A 74 -14.35 2.20 -15.76
C PHE A 74 -15.22 2.32 -17.02
N LYS A 75 -15.94 3.43 -17.19
CA LYS A 75 -16.74 3.70 -18.39
C LYS A 75 -15.86 4.23 -19.54
N GLY A 76 -16.02 3.68 -20.74
CA GLY A 76 -15.30 4.12 -21.94
C GLY A 76 -13.81 3.72 -22.02
N PRO A 77 -13.00 4.39 -22.85
CA PRO A 77 -11.61 4.00 -23.12
C PRO A 77 -10.71 4.07 -21.87
N LEU A 78 -11.06 4.92 -20.89
CA LEU A 78 -10.36 5.00 -19.60
C LEU A 78 -10.47 3.68 -18.82
N GLY A 79 -11.63 3.02 -18.84
CA GLY A 79 -11.83 1.75 -18.15
C GLY A 79 -11.00 0.60 -18.69
N TRP A 80 -10.75 0.58 -20.01
CA TRP A 80 -9.86 -0.42 -20.61
C TRP A 80 -8.42 -0.25 -20.11
N LEU A 81 -7.94 1.00 -20.01
CA LEU A 81 -6.62 1.29 -19.46
C LEU A 81 -6.53 0.91 -17.97
N LEU A 82 -7.53 1.27 -17.18
CA LEU A 82 -7.56 0.94 -15.74
C LEU A 82 -7.50 -0.57 -15.49
N ARG A 83 -8.26 -1.37 -16.25
CA ARG A 83 -8.20 -2.84 -16.15
C ARG A 83 -6.82 -3.38 -16.52
N LYS A 84 -6.18 -2.84 -17.56
CA LYS A 84 -4.80 -3.20 -17.94
C LYS A 84 -3.76 -2.87 -16.88
N LEU A 85 -4.03 -1.90 -16.00
CA LEU A 85 -3.15 -1.52 -14.90
C LEU A 85 -3.40 -2.33 -13.62
N GLY A 86 -4.31 -3.31 -13.66
CA GLY A 86 -4.71 -4.12 -12.51
C GLY A 86 -5.67 -3.39 -11.57
N ALA A 87 -6.42 -2.40 -12.06
CA ALA A 87 -7.44 -1.76 -11.23
C ALA A 87 -8.72 -2.60 -11.18
N ILE A 88 -9.26 -2.78 -9.99
CA ILE A 88 -10.53 -3.48 -9.77
C ILE A 88 -11.62 -2.44 -9.58
N ALA A 89 -12.69 -2.57 -10.38
CA ALA A 89 -13.87 -1.73 -10.28
C ALA A 89 -14.64 -2.09 -9.01
N ILE A 90 -14.89 -1.11 -8.16
CA ILE A 90 -15.71 -1.29 -6.96
C ILE A 90 -16.82 -0.24 -6.92
N ASP A 91 -18.03 -0.69 -6.59
CA ASP A 91 -19.13 0.22 -6.30
C ASP A 91 -18.96 0.79 -4.89
N ARG A 92 -18.51 2.04 -4.82
CA ARG A 92 -18.29 2.77 -3.56
C ARG A 92 -19.55 3.48 -3.04
N SER A 93 -20.68 3.42 -3.76
CA SER A 93 -21.93 4.03 -3.32
C SER A 93 -22.52 3.33 -2.08
N ARG A 94 -22.11 2.07 -1.83
CA ARG A 94 -22.40 1.31 -0.62
C ARG A 94 -21.09 0.97 0.08
N SER A 95 -20.81 1.58 1.22
CA SER A 95 -19.61 1.26 2.02
C SER A 95 -19.57 -0.22 2.44
N ALA A 96 -20.74 -0.80 2.71
CA ALA A 96 -20.97 -2.24 2.94
C ALA A 96 -21.07 -3.06 1.64
N GLY A 97 -20.51 -2.59 0.54
CA GLY A 97 -20.33 -3.39 -0.69
C GLY A 97 -18.85 -3.59 -1.03
N VAL A 98 -17.98 -2.66 -0.66
CA VAL A 98 -16.56 -2.71 -1.03
C VAL A 98 -15.80 -3.78 -0.26
N VAL A 99 -16.09 -3.94 1.03
CA VAL A 99 -15.42 -4.95 1.86
C VAL A 99 -15.78 -6.34 1.36
N GLU A 100 -17.07 -6.59 1.21
CA GLU A 100 -17.66 -7.86 0.77
C GLU A 100 -17.17 -8.23 -0.64
N GLN A 101 -17.21 -7.30 -1.59
CA GLN A 101 -16.66 -7.52 -2.94
C GLN A 101 -15.17 -7.88 -2.90
N THR A 102 -14.40 -7.25 -2.02
CA THR A 102 -12.96 -7.53 -1.92
C THR A 102 -12.70 -8.90 -1.29
N VAL A 103 -13.47 -9.27 -0.27
CA VAL A 103 -13.42 -10.61 0.36
C VAL A 103 -13.73 -11.68 -0.69
N GLU A 104 -14.76 -11.47 -1.51
CA GLU A 104 -15.10 -12.40 -2.60
C GLU A 104 -13.95 -12.54 -3.62
N GLN A 105 -13.21 -11.46 -3.92
CA GLN A 105 -12.02 -11.56 -4.77
C GLN A 105 -10.89 -12.37 -4.11
N PHE A 106 -10.70 -12.25 -2.79
CA PHE A 106 -9.72 -13.09 -2.09
C PHE A 106 -10.08 -14.58 -2.16
N ASP A 107 -11.37 -14.93 -2.12
CA ASP A 107 -11.83 -16.32 -2.21
C ASP A 107 -11.65 -16.91 -3.62
N GLN A 108 -11.76 -16.09 -4.66
CA GLN A 108 -11.70 -16.52 -6.06
C GLN A 108 -10.29 -16.69 -6.62
N HIS A 109 -9.26 -16.22 -5.91
CA HIS A 109 -7.88 -16.17 -6.41
C HIS A 109 -6.91 -16.78 -5.42
N ASP A 110 -6.03 -17.69 -5.86
CA ASP A 110 -5.00 -18.31 -5.00
C ASP A 110 -3.90 -17.31 -4.58
N SER A 111 -3.59 -16.33 -5.44
CA SER A 111 -2.68 -15.22 -5.14
C SER A 111 -3.39 -13.90 -5.46
N PHE A 112 -3.47 -13.00 -4.48
CA PHE A 112 -4.20 -11.75 -4.63
C PHE A 112 -3.77 -10.69 -3.63
N TYR A 113 -3.37 -9.52 -4.12
CA TYR A 113 -3.00 -8.39 -3.28
C TYR A 113 -3.86 -7.18 -3.57
N VAL A 114 -4.30 -6.48 -2.54
CA VAL A 114 -5.05 -5.23 -2.69
C VAL A 114 -4.36 -4.10 -1.97
N VAL A 115 -4.04 -3.03 -2.69
CA VAL A 115 -3.37 -1.85 -2.10
C VAL A 115 -4.41 -0.82 -1.69
N VAL A 116 -4.31 -0.38 -0.43
CA VAL A 116 -5.18 0.65 0.15
C VAL A 116 -4.33 1.70 0.86
N ALA A 117 -4.72 2.96 0.68
CA ALA A 117 -4.25 4.07 1.51
C ALA A 117 -5.21 4.22 2.70
N PRO A 118 -4.84 3.80 3.92
CA PRO A 118 -5.77 3.77 5.03
C PRO A 118 -6.18 5.18 5.49
N GLU A 119 -5.30 6.16 5.33
CA GLU A 119 -5.57 7.59 5.58
C GLU A 119 -6.68 8.13 4.66
N GLY A 120 -6.87 7.55 3.46
CA GLY A 120 -7.90 7.94 2.50
C GLY A 120 -7.77 9.34 1.90
N THR A 121 -6.81 10.14 2.35
CA THR A 121 -6.46 11.49 1.87
C THR A 121 -4.95 11.71 2.01
N ARG A 122 -4.41 12.72 1.32
CA ARG A 122 -2.99 13.12 1.33
C ARG A 122 -2.70 14.29 2.28
N THR A 123 -3.69 14.74 3.03
CA THR A 123 -3.63 15.94 3.87
C THR A 123 -4.30 15.67 5.21
N GLN A 124 -3.47 15.44 6.25
CA GLN A 124 -3.86 15.50 7.66
C GLN A 124 -5.20 14.80 7.96
N ALA A 125 -5.30 13.52 7.61
CA ALA A 125 -6.49 12.73 7.95
C ALA A 125 -6.66 12.73 9.48
N SER A 126 -7.84 13.09 9.97
CA SER A 126 -8.14 13.06 11.43
C SER A 126 -8.14 11.63 11.99
N GLN A 127 -8.49 10.66 11.16
CA GLN A 127 -8.51 9.23 11.47
C GLN A 127 -8.29 8.40 10.21
N TRP A 128 -7.88 7.14 10.37
CA TRP A 128 -7.83 6.19 9.27
C TRP A 128 -9.22 5.60 8.98
N LYS A 129 -9.48 5.28 7.71
CA LYS A 129 -10.62 4.46 7.32
C LYS A 129 -10.32 3.00 7.66
N THR A 130 -11.27 2.29 8.25
CA THR A 130 -11.07 0.92 8.75
C THR A 130 -11.42 -0.18 7.73
N GLY A 131 -11.89 0.19 6.53
CA GLY A 131 -12.30 -0.79 5.52
C GLY A 131 -11.21 -1.80 5.18
N PHE A 132 -9.95 -1.38 5.09
CA PHE A 132 -8.82 -2.29 4.80
C PHE A 132 -8.64 -3.35 5.88
N TYR A 133 -8.87 -3.00 7.14
CA TYR A 133 -8.82 -3.92 8.26
C TYR A 133 -9.96 -4.93 8.19
N HIS A 134 -11.18 -4.47 7.92
CA HIS A 134 -12.33 -5.37 7.77
C HIS A 134 -12.18 -6.32 6.58
N MET A 135 -11.63 -5.86 5.45
CA MET A 135 -11.30 -6.74 4.31
C MET A 135 -10.35 -7.85 4.74
N ALA A 136 -9.22 -7.49 5.38
CA ALA A 136 -8.21 -8.45 5.79
C ALA A 136 -8.75 -9.45 6.83
N HIS A 137 -9.47 -8.94 7.84
CA HIS A 137 -10.04 -9.76 8.90
C HIS A 137 -11.10 -10.73 8.38
N GLN A 138 -12.02 -10.27 7.52
CA GLN A 138 -13.07 -11.12 6.97
C GLN A 138 -12.52 -12.16 5.98
N ALA A 139 -11.53 -11.79 5.16
CA ALA A 139 -10.89 -12.72 4.22
C ALA A 139 -9.85 -13.64 4.88
N GLY A 140 -9.53 -13.45 6.17
CA GLY A 140 -8.52 -14.24 6.87
C GLY A 140 -7.10 -14.05 6.35
N VAL A 141 -6.80 -12.90 5.75
CA VAL A 141 -5.49 -12.58 5.13
C VAL A 141 -4.72 -11.54 5.95
N PRO A 142 -3.37 -11.52 5.89
CA PRO A 142 -2.58 -10.50 6.57
C PRO A 142 -2.74 -9.10 5.94
N ILE A 143 -2.44 -8.09 6.76
CA ILE A 143 -2.17 -6.72 6.37
C ILE A 143 -0.66 -6.54 6.28
N VAL A 144 -0.14 -6.19 5.11
CA VAL A 144 1.27 -5.84 4.93
C VAL A 144 1.40 -4.31 4.93
N ALA A 145 2.15 -3.77 5.89
CA ALA A 145 2.47 -2.35 5.93
C ALA A 145 3.57 -2.05 4.90
N ALA A 146 3.25 -1.28 3.86
CA ALA A 146 4.21 -0.79 2.89
C ALA A 146 4.57 0.67 3.22
N VAL A 147 5.79 0.89 3.69
CA VAL A 147 6.26 2.20 4.15
C VAL A 147 7.39 2.77 3.29
N ALA A 148 7.40 4.08 3.07
CA ALA A 148 8.48 4.79 2.38
C ALA A 148 9.22 5.74 3.31
N ASP A 149 10.54 5.53 3.48
CA ASP A 149 11.44 6.43 4.19
C ASP A 149 12.19 7.32 3.18
N TYR A 150 11.82 8.59 3.10
CA TYR A 150 12.41 9.57 2.18
C TYR A 150 13.81 10.02 2.58
N ARG A 151 14.17 9.93 3.87
CA ARG A 151 15.52 10.26 4.35
C ARG A 151 16.49 9.16 3.94
N LYS A 152 16.10 7.90 4.14
CA LYS A 152 16.90 6.73 3.73
C LYS A 152 16.80 6.44 2.22
N LYS A 153 15.74 6.92 1.58
CA LYS A 153 15.29 6.52 0.23
C LYS A 153 15.11 5.00 0.15
N GLN A 154 14.22 4.49 1.00
CA GLN A 154 13.95 3.06 1.09
C GLN A 154 12.44 2.80 1.17
N VAL A 155 11.94 1.90 0.33
CA VAL A 155 10.61 1.31 0.50
C VAL A 155 10.76 0.00 1.24
N MET A 156 9.93 -0.21 2.27
CA MET A 156 10.02 -1.35 3.17
C MET A 156 8.65 -1.98 3.42
N PHE A 157 8.66 -3.26 3.81
CA PHE A 157 7.49 -4.00 4.24
C PHE A 157 7.66 -4.52 5.68
N PRO A 158 7.86 -3.64 6.69
CA PRO A 158 8.39 -4.02 8.00
C PRO A 158 7.39 -4.75 8.90
N LEU A 159 6.11 -4.78 8.55
CA LEU A 159 5.07 -5.39 9.38
C LEU A 159 4.12 -6.21 8.51
N VAL A 160 4.01 -7.49 8.84
CA VAL A 160 2.93 -8.40 8.42
C VAL A 160 2.05 -8.59 9.65
N LEU A 161 0.86 -7.99 9.64
CA LEU A 161 -0.08 -8.04 10.74
C LEU A 161 -1.25 -8.94 10.36
N HIS A 162 -1.50 -9.99 11.13
CA HIS A 162 -2.74 -10.76 11.04
C HIS A 162 -3.78 -10.10 11.96
N PRO A 163 -4.92 -9.64 11.43
CA PRO A 163 -5.97 -9.03 12.24
C PRO A 163 -6.41 -9.96 13.38
N THR A 164 -6.36 -9.46 14.60
CA THR A 164 -6.68 -10.21 15.83
C THR A 164 -8.17 -10.17 16.17
N GLY A 165 -8.88 -9.19 15.62
CA GLY A 165 -10.24 -8.81 16.03
C GLY A 165 -10.25 -7.59 16.94
N ASP A 166 -9.14 -7.26 17.61
CA ASP A 166 -8.96 -6.01 18.35
C ASP A 166 -8.45 -4.90 17.40
N LEU A 167 -9.41 -4.19 16.82
CA LEU A 167 -9.15 -3.12 15.85
C LEU A 167 -8.23 -2.03 16.43
N GLU A 168 -8.41 -1.64 17.69
CA GLU A 168 -7.65 -0.53 18.28
C GLU A 168 -6.19 -0.93 18.49
N GLN A 169 -5.96 -2.11 19.05
CA GLN A 169 -4.62 -2.66 19.24
C GLN A 169 -3.88 -2.83 17.90
N ASP A 170 -4.56 -3.36 16.89
CA ASP A 170 -3.93 -3.61 15.59
C ASP A 170 -3.66 -2.32 14.81
N LEU A 171 -4.57 -1.33 14.88
CA LEU A 171 -4.33 0.00 14.33
C LEU A 171 -3.16 0.69 15.02
N GLN A 172 -3.03 0.57 16.34
CA GLN A 172 -1.91 1.16 17.07
C GLN A 172 -0.55 0.62 16.57
N ARG A 173 -0.44 -0.69 16.34
CA ARG A 173 0.77 -1.31 15.77
C ARG A 173 1.08 -0.78 14.37
N LEU A 174 0.05 -0.59 13.54
CA LEU A 174 0.20 0.01 12.21
C LEU A 174 0.65 1.48 12.31
N TYR A 175 0.08 2.27 13.22
CA TYR A 175 0.47 3.65 13.42
C TYR A 175 1.93 3.77 13.87
N GLU A 176 2.37 2.94 14.81
CA GLU A 176 3.76 2.89 15.27
C GLU A 176 4.74 2.51 14.17
N CYS A 177 4.33 1.58 13.30
CA CYS A 177 5.07 1.18 12.12
C CYS A 177 5.21 2.37 11.14
N PHE A 178 4.12 3.06 10.81
CA PHE A 178 4.14 4.20 9.89
C PHE A 178 4.89 5.41 10.48
N ALA A 179 4.83 5.61 11.79
CA ALA A 179 5.58 6.65 12.50
C ALA A 179 7.08 6.34 12.63
N SER A 180 7.56 5.18 12.17
CA SER A 180 8.98 4.81 12.22
C SER A 180 9.81 5.35 11.06
N VAL A 181 9.17 5.89 10.01
CA VAL A 181 9.83 6.36 8.79
C VAL A 181 9.77 7.88 8.64
N THR A 182 10.67 8.43 7.82
CA THR A 182 10.61 9.85 7.44
C THR A 182 9.71 10.01 6.21
N PRO A 183 8.54 10.67 6.31
CA PRO A 183 7.66 10.90 5.15
C PRO A 183 8.21 12.02 4.24
N CYS A 184 7.59 12.21 3.08
CA CYS A 184 7.92 13.32 2.17
C CYS A 184 7.58 14.68 2.80
N HIS A 185 6.41 14.78 3.44
CA HIS A 185 5.95 15.99 4.12
C HIS A 185 5.41 15.64 5.53
N PRO A 186 6.25 15.77 6.59
CA PRO A 186 5.84 15.41 7.95
C PRO A 186 4.62 16.17 8.49
N ASP A 187 4.40 17.39 8.03
CA ASP A 187 3.25 18.24 8.36
C ASP A 187 1.90 17.71 7.84
N LYS A 188 1.93 16.75 6.90
CA LYS A 188 0.73 16.18 6.27
C LYS A 188 0.34 14.80 6.78
N LEU A 189 1.12 14.22 7.70
CA LEU A 189 0.79 12.97 8.36
C LEU A 189 -0.62 13.01 8.95
N SER A 190 -1.36 11.90 8.83
CA SER A 190 -2.58 11.70 9.60
C SER A 190 -2.36 11.90 11.10
N ALA A 191 -3.38 12.42 11.79
CA ALA A 191 -3.33 12.73 13.21
C ALA A 191 -2.80 11.59 14.11
N PRO A 192 -3.27 10.32 13.99
CA PRO A 192 -2.76 9.24 14.84
C PRO A 192 -1.28 8.93 14.59
N VAL A 193 -0.83 8.94 13.33
CA VAL A 193 0.59 8.69 13.00
C VAL A 193 1.45 9.88 13.44
N LYS A 194 0.98 11.11 13.24
CA LYS A 194 1.69 12.33 13.62
C LYS A 194 1.91 12.40 15.12
N ALA A 195 0.91 12.07 15.93
CA ALA A 195 1.02 12.08 17.39
C ALA A 195 2.17 11.19 17.89
N ILE A 196 2.35 10.01 17.29
CA ILE A 196 3.44 9.09 17.62
C ILE A 196 4.77 9.58 17.03
N TRP A 197 4.76 10.09 15.81
CA TRP A 197 5.96 10.55 15.11
C TRP A 197 6.62 11.75 15.83
N ASP A 198 5.82 12.71 16.28
CA ASP A 198 6.30 13.90 17.01
C ASP A 198 6.96 13.53 18.35
N GLN A 199 6.52 12.45 19.00
CA GLN A 199 7.14 11.96 20.25
C GLN A 199 8.51 11.28 20.03
N ARG A 200 8.84 10.91 18.78
CA ARG A 200 10.06 10.19 18.41
C ARG A 200 11.17 11.11 17.87
N GLN A 201 10.88 12.40 17.67
CA GLN A 201 11.86 13.41 17.24
C GLN A 201 12.58 14.01 18.45
#